data_AF-A0A7X0D2Y4-F1
#
_entry.id   AF-A0A7X0D2Y4-F1
#
_cell.length_a   1.000
_cell.length_b   1.000
_cell.length_c   1.000
_cell.angle_alpha   90.00
_cell.angle_beta   90.00
_cell.angle_gamma   90.00
#
_symmetry.space_group_name_H-M   'P 1'
#
loop_
_entity.id
_entity.type
_entity.pdbx_description
1 polymer ?
#
loop_
_entity_poly.entity_id
_entity_poly.type
_entity_poly.pdbx_seq_one_letter_code
_entity_poly.pdbx_strand_id
1 'polypeptide(L)' 'MNPVTREKLMGVSVATLCSALYKRGLKKQTIQDVRPVRPKGRNMVGPAFTLRYMPAREDRNPMTVFRDP' A
#
# COMPACT_ATOMS: atom_id res chain seq x y z
N MET A 1 7.03 -5.12 -12.30
CA MET A 1 6.59 -3.75 -12.64
C MET A 1 7.55 -3.17 -13.66
N ASN A 2 7.06 -2.46 -14.68
CA ASN A 2 7.93 -1.84 -15.69
C ASN A 2 8.80 -0.71 -15.07
N PRO A 3 10.13 -0.71 -15.23
CA PRO A 3 11.02 0.32 -14.70
C PRO A 3 10.66 1.75 -15.15
N VAL A 4 10.30 1.93 -16.42
CA VAL A 4 9.95 3.24 -16.98
C VAL A 4 8.69 3.80 -16.32
N THR A 5 7.70 2.95 -16.06
CA THR A 5 6.48 3.35 -15.35
C THR A 5 6.80 3.78 -13.91
N ARG A 6 7.73 3.08 -13.25
CA ARG A 6 8.18 3.43 -11.90
C ARG A 6 8.74 4.83 -11.85
N GLU A 7 9.68 5.13 -12.73
CA GLU A 7 10.36 6.44 -12.77
C GLU A 7 9.38 7.57 -13.05
N LYS A 8 8.46 7.38 -14.00
CA LYS A 8 7.40 8.36 -14.30
C LYS A 8 6.53 8.63 -13.07
N LEU A 9 6.11 7.58 -12.36
CA LEU A 9 5.27 7.72 -11.17
C LEU A 9 6.01 8.34 -9.99
N MET A 10 7.33 8.17 -9.87
CA MET A 10 8.14 8.80 -8.80
C MET A 10 8.09 10.34 -8.84
N GLY A 11 7.91 10.93 -10.02
CA GLY A 11 7.82 12.38 -10.24
C GLY A 11 6.41 12.97 -10.10
N VAL A 12 5.38 12.15 -9.88
CA VAL A 12 3.98 12.60 -9.79
C VAL A 12 3.54 12.66 -8.34
N SER A 13 2.88 13.74 -7.93
CA SER A 13 2.32 13.86 -6.59
C SER A 13 1.09 12.95 -6.42
N VAL A 14 0.85 12.50 -5.18
CA VAL A 14 -0.34 11.70 -4.86
C VAL A 14 -1.63 12.45 -5.21
N ALA A 15 -1.69 13.77 -5.01
CA ALA A 15 -2.86 14.59 -5.34
C ALA A 15 -3.18 14.61 -6.85
N THR A 16 -2.15 14.72 -7.69
CA THR A 16 -2.32 14.66 -9.15
C THR A 16 -2.78 13.28 -9.60
N LEU A 17 -2.20 12.22 -9.03
CA LEU A 17 -2.61 10.84 -9.33
C LEU A 17 -4.08 10.61 -8.96
N CYS A 18 -4.51 11.09 -7.78
CA CYS A 18 -5.90 10.97 -7.34
C CYS A 18 -6.86 11.70 -8.26
N SER A 19 -6.51 12.92 -8.69
CA SER A 19 -7.30 13.67 -9.66
C SER A 19 -7.46 12.92 -11.00
N ALA A 20 -6.38 12.30 -11.49
CA ALA A 20 -6.43 11.51 -12.73
C ALA A 20 -7.30 10.24 -12.59
N LEU A 21 -7.23 9.57 -11.44
CA LEU A 21 -8.05 8.39 -11.14
C LEU A 21 -9.53 8.77 -10.92
N TYR A 22 -9.80 9.93 -10.32
CA TYR A 22 -11.15 10.49 -10.15
C TYR A 22 -11.84 10.73 -11.49
N LYS A 23 -11.14 11.31 -12.46
CA LYS A 23 -11.64 11.47 -13.84
C LYS A 23 -11.97 10.14 -14.51
N ARG A 24 -11.42 9.02 -14.03
CA ARG A 24 -11.71 7.65 -14.50
C ARG A 24 -12.77 6.92 -13.66
N GLY A 25 -13.48 7.63 -12.78
CA GLY A 25 -14.58 7.08 -11.97
C GLY A 25 -14.14 6.39 -10.68
N LEU A 26 -12.85 6.30 -10.40
CA LEU A 26 -12.36 5.81 -9.11
C LEU A 26 -12.48 6.96 -8.11
N LYS A 27 -13.21 6.82 -7.00
CA LYS A 27 -13.39 7.93 -6.02
C LYS A 27 -12.70 7.75 -4.65
N LYS A 28 -12.23 6.53 -4.32
CA LYS A 28 -11.56 6.20 -3.05
C LYS A 28 -10.11 5.74 -3.30
N GLN A 29 -9.18 6.65 -3.57
CA GLN A 29 -7.80 6.31 -3.98
C GLN A 29 -6.80 6.29 -2.83
N THR A 30 -7.07 7.06 -1.77
CA THR A 30 -6.10 7.31 -0.70
C THR A 30 -6.54 6.65 0.58
N ILE A 31 -5.57 6.06 1.28
CA ILE A 31 -5.76 5.58 2.64
C ILE A 31 -5.63 6.78 3.56
N GLN A 32 -6.71 7.06 4.30
CA GLN A 32 -6.79 8.22 5.18
C GLN A 32 -5.88 8.04 6.40
N ASP A 33 -5.36 9.17 6.90
CA ASP A 33 -4.51 9.27 8.10
C ASP A 33 -3.25 8.37 8.12
N VAL A 34 -2.78 7.94 6.95
CA VAL A 34 -1.46 7.28 6.83
C VAL A 34 -0.40 8.36 6.73
N ARG A 35 0.55 8.36 7.68
CA ARG A 35 1.64 9.33 7.75
C ARG A 35 3.00 8.65 7.75
N PRO A 36 4.04 9.26 7.16
CA PRO A 36 5.40 8.74 7.26
C PRO A 36 5.85 8.72 8.72
N VAL A 37 6.40 7.59 9.17
CA VAL A 37 7.02 7.46 10.51
C VAL A 37 8.24 8.38 10.65
N ARG A 38 8.93 8.67 9.54
CA ARG A 38 10.04 9.64 9.46
C ARG A 38 10.15 10.26 8.07
N PRO A 39 10.71 11.47 7.92
CA PRO A 39 11.03 12.04 6.62
C PRO A 39 11.99 11.12 5.84
N LYS A 40 11.67 10.82 4.57
CA LYS A 40 12.49 9.92 3.72
C LYS A 40 13.18 10.64 2.55
N GLY A 41 12.87 11.92 2.30
CA GLY A 41 13.45 12.72 1.23
C GLY A 41 13.10 12.27 -0.20
N ARG A 42 12.31 11.20 -0.37
CA ARG A 42 11.85 10.71 -1.66
C ARG A 42 10.50 9.99 -1.52
N ASN A 43 9.72 10.01 -2.60
CA ASN A 43 8.47 9.25 -2.69
C ASN A 43 8.74 7.74 -2.75
N MET A 44 7.72 6.93 -2.44
CA MET A 44 7.77 5.48 -2.59
C MET A 44 6.77 5.05 -3.66
N VAL A 45 7.25 4.35 -4.69
CA VAL A 45 6.42 3.74 -5.74
C VAL A 45 6.88 2.31 -5.97
N GLY A 46 5.93 1.38 -5.95
CA GLY A 46 6.16 -0.03 -6.20
C GLY A 46 4.85 -0.81 -6.32
N PRO A 47 4.93 -2.10 -6.68
CA PRO A 47 3.77 -2.99 -6.65
C PRO A 47 3.25 -3.14 -5.21
N ALA A 48 1.94 -3.32 -5.07
CA ALA A 48 1.32 -3.59 -3.78
C ALA A 48 1.53 -5.05 -3.37
N PHE A 49 2.09 -5.27 -2.19
CA PHE A 49 2.06 -6.57 -1.51
C PHE A 49 1.07 -6.46 -0.35
N THR A 50 -0.07 -7.14 -0.45
CA THR A 50 -1.19 -6.98 0.48
C THR A 50 -1.19 -8.07 1.53
N LEU A 51 -1.28 -7.67 2.80
CA LEU A 51 -1.45 -8.58 3.94
C LEU A 51 -2.79 -8.29 4.63
N ARG A 52 -3.46 -9.35 5.07
CA ARG A 52 -4.69 -9.26 5.85
C ARG A 52 -4.43 -9.77 7.26
N TYR A 53 -4.60 -8.90 8.24
CA TYR A 53 -4.65 -9.29 9.65
C TYR A 53 -6.07 -9.70 10.03
N MET A 54 -6.17 -10.74 10.83
CA MET A 54 -7.40 -11.12 11.52
C MET A 54 -7.06 -11.36 12.98
N PRO A 55 -7.93 -10.97 13.93
CA PRO A 55 -7.71 -11.27 15.34
C PRO A 55 -7.47 -12.77 15.53
N ALA A 56 -6.43 -13.10 16.28
CA ALA A 56 -6.17 -14.47 16.66
C ALA A 56 -7.26 -14.93 17.63
N ARG A 57 -7.75 -16.14 17.42
CA ARG A 57 -8.64 -16.84 18.33
C ARG A 57 -7.80 -17.85 19.09
N GLU A 58 -7.45 -17.56 20.34
CA GLU A 58 -6.56 -18.42 21.14
C GLU A 58 -7.11 -19.85 21.28
N ASP A 59 -8.42 -20.02 21.24
CA ASP A 59 -9.10 -21.33 21.23
C ASP A 59 -8.94 -22.13 19.93
N ARG A 60 -8.59 -21.46 18.83
CA ARG A 60 -8.53 -22.07 17.48
C ARG A 60 -7.19 -21.91 16.76
N ASN A 61 -6.30 -21.06 17.28
CA ASN A 61 -5.01 -20.73 16.68
C ASN A 61 -3.87 -20.95 17.68
N PRO A 62 -3.57 -22.21 18.05
CA PRO A 62 -2.37 -22.50 18.81
C PRO A 62 -1.12 -22.10 18.02
N MET A 63 -0.06 -21.65 18.72
CA MET A 63 1.21 -21.23 18.09
C MET A 63 1.90 -22.32 17.24
N THR A 64 1.44 -23.57 17.34
CA THR A 64 1.90 -24.70 16.54
C THR A 64 1.56 -24.58 15.06
N VAL A 65 0.54 -23.82 14.67
CA VAL A 65 0.11 -23.63 13.27
C VAL A 65 1.17 -22.88 12.43
N PHE A 66 2.06 -22.12 13.07
CA PHE A 66 3.12 -21.37 12.39
C PHE A 66 4.44 -22.16 12.23
N ARG A 67 4.45 -23.46 12.58
CA ARG A 67 5.65 -24.31 12.48
C ARG A 67 5.77 -25.05 11.14
N ASP A 68 4.70 -25.13 10.36
CA ASP A 68 4.77 -25.69 9.01
C ASP A 68 5.26 -24.61 8.02
N PRO A 69 6.37 -24.86 7.31
CA PRO A 69 7.02 -23.87 6.43
C PRO A 69 6.22 -23.55 5.16
#